data_AF-A0AAE9DJ97-F1
#
_entry.id   AF-A0AAE9DJ97-F1
#
_cell.length_a   1.000
_cell.length_b   1.000
_cell.length_c   1.000
_cell.angle_alpha   90.00
_cell.angle_beta   90.00
_cell.angle_gamma   90.00
#
_symmetry.space_group_name_H-M   'P 1'
#
loop_
_entity.id
_entity.type
_entity.pdbx_description
1 polymer ?
#
loop_
_entity_poly.entity_id
_entity_poly.type
_entity_poly.pdbx_seq_one_letter_code
_entity_poly.pdbx_strand_id
1 'polypeptide(L)'
;MNFFFKSWMRMKSHNNLEHYEVNLTNPEEFIAIGLRDIPYEMGPTVPEPVCCYTAVEGSFEITRKDGQTASICVFSNGMGFSAVMTTRLPFFKKVDTKKKKISIF
;
A
#
# COMPACT_ATOMS: atom_id res chain seq x y z
N MET A 1 8.68 -11.67 -5.69
CA MET A 1 7.97 -10.76 -4.75
C MET A 1 7.91 -11.25 -3.32
N ASN A 2 7.25 -12.37 -3.02
CA ASN A 2 7.09 -12.87 -1.66
C ASN A 2 8.42 -12.95 -0.86
N PHE A 3 9.53 -13.32 -1.51
CA PHE A 3 10.86 -13.35 -0.88
C PHE A 3 11.31 -11.98 -0.33
N PHE A 4 11.06 -10.88 -1.05
CA PHE A 4 11.44 -9.54 -0.61
C PHE A 4 10.72 -9.17 0.70
N PHE A 5 9.38 -9.30 0.71
CA PHE A 5 8.57 -8.98 1.89
C PHE A 5 8.95 -9.88 3.07
N LYS A 6 9.10 -11.19 2.87
CA LYS A 6 9.58 -12.13 3.90
C LYS A 6 10.95 -11.74 4.46
N SER A 7 11.87 -11.31 3.60
CA SER A 7 13.21 -10.87 4.00
C SER A 7 13.15 -9.58 4.81
N TRP A 8 12.41 -8.58 4.35
CA TRP A 8 12.19 -7.32 5.07
C TRP A 8 11.49 -7.55 6.42
N MET A 9 10.41 -8.32 6.47
CA MET A 9 9.68 -8.65 7.70
C MET A 9 10.55 -9.34 8.76
N ARG A 10 11.58 -10.10 8.33
CA ARG A 10 12.54 -10.76 9.21
C ARG A 10 13.74 -9.88 9.58
N MET A 11 13.77 -8.62 9.13
CA MET A 11 14.91 -7.69 9.18
C MET A 11 16.21 -8.28 8.60
N LYS A 12 16.08 -9.09 7.55
CA LYS A 12 17.23 -9.64 6.83
C LYS A 12 17.72 -8.69 5.72
N SER A 13 16.91 -7.73 5.30
CA SER A 13 17.23 -6.81 4.21
C SER A 13 16.48 -5.50 4.34
N HIS A 14 17.07 -4.41 3.82
CA HIS A 14 16.43 -3.10 3.68
C HIS A 14 15.83 -2.59 5.01
N ASN A 15 16.59 -2.67 6.10
CA ASN A 15 16.08 -2.29 7.44
C ASN A 15 15.67 -0.80 7.53
N ASN A 16 16.27 0.04 6.67
CA ASN A 16 15.98 1.46 6.54
C ASN A 16 15.07 1.78 5.34
N LEU A 17 14.34 0.80 4.81
CA LEU A 17 13.41 1.01 3.69
C LEU A 17 12.35 2.03 4.09
N GLU A 18 12.18 3.08 3.30
CA GLU A 18 11.08 4.04 3.46
C GLU A 18 10.02 3.86 2.37
N HIS A 19 10.48 3.57 1.14
CA HIS A 19 9.65 3.45 -0.06
C HIS A 19 10.21 2.37 -0.99
N TYR A 20 9.32 1.58 -1.59
CA TYR A 20 9.63 0.59 -2.61
C TYR A 20 8.50 0.51 -3.63
N GLU A 21 8.80 0.66 -4.91
CA GLU A 21 7.84 0.54 -6.01
C GLU A 21 8.27 -0.54 -6.98
N VAL A 22 7.28 -1.24 -7.53
CA VAL A 22 7.47 -2.25 -8.56
C VAL A 22 6.30 -2.26 -9.53
N ASN A 23 6.60 -2.33 -10.82
CA ASN A 23 5.61 -2.52 -11.86
C ASN A 23 5.04 -3.94 -11.81
N LEU A 24 3.72 -4.06 -11.89
CA LEU A 24 2.99 -5.32 -11.93
C LEU A 24 2.51 -5.59 -13.35
N THR A 25 2.68 -6.83 -13.79
CA THR A 25 2.05 -7.32 -15.02
C THR A 25 0.57 -7.64 -14.78
N ASN A 26 0.25 -8.19 -13.61
CA ASN A 26 -1.10 -8.52 -13.19
C ASN A 26 -1.29 -8.20 -11.68
N PRO A 27 -2.19 -7.27 -11.31
CA PRO A 27 -2.44 -6.93 -9.91
C PRO A 27 -3.13 -8.05 -9.12
N GLU A 28 -4.01 -8.83 -9.74
CA GLU A 28 -4.68 -9.96 -9.08
C GLU A 28 -3.69 -11.07 -8.73
N GLU A 29 -2.76 -11.36 -9.63
CA GLU A 29 -1.69 -12.33 -9.40
C GLU A 29 -0.74 -11.87 -8.29
N PHE A 30 -0.45 -10.56 -8.22
CA PHE A 30 0.32 -10.00 -7.11
C PHE A 30 -0.36 -10.25 -5.76
N ILE A 31 -1.67 -10.08 -5.66
CA ILE A 31 -2.42 -10.35 -4.43
C ILE A 31 -2.42 -11.86 -4.15
N ALA A 32 -2.82 -12.68 -5.11
CA ALA A 32 -3.01 -14.12 -4.94
C ALA A 32 -1.70 -14.90 -4.69
N ILE A 33 -0.58 -14.47 -5.29
CA ILE A 33 0.71 -15.18 -5.23
C ILE A 33 1.74 -14.38 -4.45
N GLY A 34 1.83 -13.07 -4.70
CA GLY A 34 2.82 -12.19 -4.09
C GLY A 34 2.63 -12.03 -2.58
N LEU A 35 1.37 -11.97 -2.12
CA LEU A 35 1.00 -11.80 -0.71
C LEU A 35 0.52 -13.09 -0.01
N ARG A 36 0.43 -14.22 -0.72
CA ARG A 36 -0.15 -15.49 -0.22
C ARG A 36 0.31 -15.93 1.17
N ASP A 37 1.60 -15.77 1.47
CA ASP A 37 2.20 -16.20 2.74
C ASP A 37 2.65 -15.01 3.62
N ILE A 38 2.15 -13.82 3.31
CA ILE A 38 2.44 -12.60 4.05
C ILE A 38 1.21 -12.33 4.92
N PRO A 39 1.33 -12.33 6.27
CA PRO A 39 0.22 -11.90 7.10
C PRO A 39 0.00 -10.39 6.88
N TYR A 40 -1.22 -10.03 6.51
CA TYR A 40 -1.62 -8.64 6.32
C TYR A 40 -3.01 -8.37 6.88
N GLU A 41 -3.25 -7.11 7.22
CA GLU A 41 -4.58 -6.56 7.49
C GLU A 41 -4.98 -5.62 6.34
N MET A 42 -6.27 -5.54 6.04
CA MET A 42 -6.77 -4.56 5.06
C MET A 42 -6.81 -3.18 5.70
N GLY A 43 -6.06 -2.24 5.12
CA GLY A 43 -6.04 -0.84 5.48
C GLY A 43 -6.95 0.02 4.59
N PRO A 44 -7.02 1.33 4.87
CA PRO A 44 -7.84 2.25 4.10
C PRO A 44 -7.33 2.39 2.66
N THR A 45 -8.22 2.77 1.74
CA THR A 45 -7.79 3.26 0.43
C THR A 45 -6.97 4.52 0.63
N VAL A 46 -5.72 4.45 0.23
CA VAL A 46 -4.78 5.55 0.35
C VAL A 46 -5.10 6.61 -0.72
N PRO A 47 -5.28 7.89 -0.34
CA PRO A 47 -5.63 8.93 -1.30
C PRO A 47 -4.49 9.11 -2.31
N GLU A 48 -4.88 9.31 -3.57
CA GLU A 48 -3.98 9.38 -4.73
C GLU A 48 -2.80 10.35 -4.46
N PRO A 49 -1.55 9.88 -4.40
CA PRO A 49 -0.40 10.74 -4.13
C PRO A 49 -0.06 11.66 -5.31
N VAL A 50 -0.52 11.31 -6.52
CA VAL A 50 -0.24 12.01 -7.78
C VAL A 50 -1.41 11.77 -8.72
N CYS A 51 -1.78 12.75 -9.54
CA CYS A 51 -2.90 12.71 -10.50
C CYS A 51 -2.86 11.59 -11.57
N CYS A 52 -1.86 10.71 -11.52
CA CYS A 52 -1.64 9.61 -12.45
C CYS A 52 -1.73 8.21 -11.79
N TYR A 53 -2.01 8.13 -10.49
CA TYR A 53 -2.15 6.86 -9.77
C TYR A 53 -3.52 6.77 -9.12
N THR A 54 -4.35 5.84 -9.60
CA THR A 54 -5.63 5.51 -8.98
C THR A 54 -5.46 4.25 -8.15
N ALA A 55 -5.77 4.33 -6.86
CA ALA A 55 -5.72 3.18 -5.97
C ALA A 55 -6.76 2.15 -6.42
N VAL A 56 -6.32 0.91 -6.64
CA VAL A 56 -7.20 -0.19 -7.09
C VAL A 56 -8.06 -0.70 -5.94
N GLU A 57 -7.49 -0.77 -4.74
CA GLU A 57 -8.18 -1.24 -3.53
C GLU A 57 -7.63 -0.53 -2.27
N GLY A 58 -8.04 -0.99 -1.09
CA GLY A 58 -7.39 -0.65 0.17
C GLY A 58 -5.91 -1.06 0.19
N SER A 59 -5.17 -0.55 1.17
CA SER A 59 -3.80 -0.97 1.40
C SER A 59 -3.74 -2.35 2.08
N PHE A 60 -2.64 -3.07 1.86
CA PHE A 60 -2.28 -4.27 2.62
C PHE A 60 -1.26 -3.86 3.67
N GLU A 61 -1.68 -3.86 4.94
CA GLU A 61 -0.85 -3.49 6.07
C GLU A 61 -0.08 -4.70 6.58
N ILE A 62 1.25 -4.62 6.58
CA ILE A 62 2.12 -5.68 7.06
C ILE A 62 2.97 -5.19 8.24
N THR A 63 3.33 -6.09 9.14
CA THR A 63 4.15 -5.77 10.31
C THR A 63 5.47 -6.54 10.29
N ARG A 64 6.58 -5.82 10.40
CA ARG A 64 7.92 -6.38 10.58
C ARG A 64 8.13 -6.84 12.02
N LYS A 65 9.08 -7.76 12.24
CA LYS A 65 9.33 -8.35 13.57
C LYS A 65 9.70 -7.35 14.68
N ASP A 66 10.16 -6.15 14.34
CA ASP A 66 10.47 -5.07 15.28
C ASP A 66 9.28 -4.14 15.55
N GLY A 67 8.10 -4.47 15.02
CA GLY A 67 6.89 -3.67 15.15
C GLY A 67 6.78 -2.55 14.11
N GLN A 68 7.76 -2.35 13.23
CA GLN A 68 7.61 -1.40 12.12
C GLN A 68 6.55 -1.90 11.14
N THR A 69 5.55 -1.07 10.85
CA THR A 69 4.51 -1.37 9.87
C THR A 69 4.87 -0.84 8.49
N ALA A 70 4.26 -1.42 7.46
CA ALA A 70 4.30 -0.89 6.11
C ALA A 70 2.95 -1.11 5.42
N SER A 71 2.55 -0.11 4.66
CA SER A 71 1.36 -0.15 3.81
C SER A 71 1.79 -0.50 2.39
N ILE A 72 1.18 -1.51 1.79
CA ILE A 72 1.36 -1.87 0.39
C ILE A 72 0.10 -1.46 -0.36
N CYS A 73 0.23 -0.58 -1.35
CA CYS A 73 -0.88 -0.11 -2.17
C CYS A 73 -0.67 -0.57 -3.61
N VAL A 74 -1.75 -1.00 -4.26
CA VAL A 74 -1.73 -1.26 -5.71
C VAL A 74 -2.39 -0.08 -6.41
N PHE A 75 -1.65 0.53 -7.32
CA PHE A 75 -2.13 1.64 -8.12
C PHE A 75 -2.22 1.23 -9.59
N SER A 76 -3.26 1.68 -10.29
CA SER A 76 -3.30 1.72 -11.74
C SER A 76 -2.77 3.05 -12.24
N ASN A 77 -1.94 3.03 -13.26
CA ASN A 77 -1.57 4.20 -14.05
C ASN A 77 -1.90 3.95 -15.53
N GLY A 78 -1.80 4.98 -16.37
CA GLY A 78 -2.09 4.85 -17.81
C GLY A 78 -1.19 3.87 -18.58
N MET A 79 -0.19 3.27 -17.93
CA MET A 79 0.77 2.33 -18.50
C MET A 79 0.69 0.92 -17.89
N GLY A 80 -0.14 0.70 -16.87
CA GLY A 80 -0.24 -0.59 -16.18
C GLY A 80 -0.52 -0.42 -14.68
N PHE A 81 0.06 -1.31 -13.88
CA PHE A 81 -0.14 -1.34 -12.44
C PHE A 81 1.20 -1.27 -11.71
N SER A 82 1.20 -0.66 -10.52
CA SER A 82 2.36 -0.63 -9.62
C SER A 82 1.95 -1.06 -8.22
N ALA A 83 2.76 -1.89 -7.56
CA ALA A 83 2.69 -2.07 -6.12
C ALA A 83 3.71 -1.15 -5.45
N VAL A 84 3.24 -0.39 -4.47
CA VAL A 84 4.05 0.57 -3.71
C VAL A 84 3.97 0.22 -2.23
N MET A 85 5.12 -0.02 -1.62
CA MET A 85 5.26 -0.25 -0.19
C MET A 85 5.87 0.98 0.48
N THR A 86 5.25 1.45 1.56
CA THR A 86 5.75 2.57 2.37
C THR A 86 5.78 2.22 3.84
N THR A 87 6.93 2.38 4.52
CA THR A 87 7.08 2.09 5.96
C THR A 87 6.82 3.31 6.85
N ARG A 88 6.82 4.49 6.23
CA ARG A 88 6.36 5.74 6.80
C ARG A 88 5.23 6.20 5.92
N LEU A 89 4.05 6.45 6.47
CA LEU A 89 2.98 7.10 5.72
C LEU A 89 3.59 8.37 5.11
N PRO A 90 3.76 8.46 3.77
CA PRO A 90 3.99 9.76 3.18
C PRO A 90 2.75 10.62 3.46
N PHE A 91 2.88 11.90 3.17
CA PHE A 91 1.90 12.98 3.35
C PHE A 91 0.52 12.75 2.68
N PHE A 92 -0.15 11.63 2.95
CA PHE A 92 -1.54 11.42 2.60
C PHE A 92 -2.35 12.34 3.50
N LYS A 93 -2.67 13.53 2.98
CA LYS A 93 -3.66 14.40 3.61
C LYS A 93 -4.88 13.53 3.83
N LYS A 94 -5.23 13.29 5.10
CA LYS A 94 -6.57 12.82 5.46
C LYS A 94 -7.55 13.73 4.73
N VAL A 95 -8.32 13.18 3.80
CA VAL A 95 -9.50 13.88 3.34
C VAL A 95 -10.45 13.87 4.53
N ASP A 96 -10.51 14.99 5.24
CA ASP A 96 -11.54 15.20 6.24
C ASP A 96 -12.89 15.22 5.53
N THR A 97 -13.60 14.09 5.56
CA THR A 97 -14.98 14.01 5.12
C THR A 97 -15.84 14.78 6.12
N LYS A 98 -15.85 16.11 6.03
CA LYS A 98 -16.87 16.93 6.69
C LYS A 98 -18.21 16.49 6.11
N LYS A 99 -18.99 15.73 6.90
CA LYS A 99 -20.42 15.50 6.66
C LYS A 99 -21.05 16.88 6.41
N LYS A 100 -21.42 17.18 5.17
CA LYS A 100 -22.30 18.30 4.85
C LYS A 100 -23.63 18.00 5.55
N LYS A 101 -23.88 18.65 6.69
CA LYS A 101 -25.25 18.83 7.19
C LYS A 101 -25.94 19.72 6.16
N ILE A 102 -26.79 19.11 5.34
CA ILE A 102 -27.77 19.85 4.56
C ILE A 102 -28.84 20.27 5.57
N SER A 103 -28.81 21.54 5.98
CA SER A 103 -29.95 22.17 6.64
C SER A 103 -30.85 22.70 5.54
N ILE A 104 -31.98 22.04 5.34
CA ILE A 104 -33.07 22.54 4.50
C ILE A 104 -33.97 23.36 5.43
N PHE A 105 -34.11 24.66 5.14
CA PHE A 105 -35.24 25.47 5.56
C PHE A 105 -35.86 26.07 4.31
#